data_AF-A0A8R1WHE6-F1
#
_entry.id   AF-A0A8R1WHE6-F1
#
_cell.length_a   1.000
_cell.length_b   1.000
_cell.length_c   1.000
_cell.angle_alpha   90.00
_cell.angle_beta   90.00
_cell.angle_gamma   90.00
#
_symmetry.space_group_name_H-M   'P 1'
#
loop_
_entity.id
_entity.type
_entity.pdbx_description
1 polymer ?
#
loop_
_entity_poly.entity_id
_entity_poly.type
_entity_poly.pdbx_seq_one_letter_code
_entity_poly.pdbx_strand_id
1 'polypeptide(L)'
;MERGLTYRDLLAEAQSKIDADLGIPIQRTSLTGAKILVVAGYEKEVKVDLLAEKLREILPTRRITVTRPAVTAAIRISGFDDSVSREEAAAELAKVGECSVDATKIGEIKPGPGRMGQVLVRCPIAAAKKIVAVTKLRIGWSVVRVRLLETRRLQRFRCHALGHVGALCPSSVDRSHDCYGADRPATWHPGARWHRAAPSAPPPGDQRTTLRGARPV
;
A
#
# COMPACT_ATOMS: atom_id res chain seq x y z
N MET A 1 -16.98 -8.83 37.55
CA MET A 1 -17.39 -9.19 36.18
C MET A 1 -17.37 -7.93 35.33
N GLU A 2 -16.26 -7.66 34.66
CA GLU A 2 -16.18 -6.53 33.73
C GLU A 2 -17.15 -6.81 32.57
N ARG A 3 -18.25 -6.05 32.49
CA ARG A 3 -19.09 -6.07 31.30
C ARG A 3 -18.25 -5.49 30.18
N GLY A 4 -17.67 -6.37 29.37
CA GLY A 4 -16.99 -5.96 28.15
C GLY A 4 -17.96 -5.14 27.31
N LEU A 5 -17.64 -3.87 27.10
CA LEU A 5 -18.37 -2.98 26.19
C LEU A 5 -18.58 -3.73 24.87
N THR A 6 -19.83 -4.06 24.54
CA THR A 6 -20.12 -4.80 23.32
C THR A 6 -20.11 -3.83 22.14
N TYR A 7 -19.79 -4.33 20.94
CA TYR A 7 -19.78 -3.53 19.72
C TYR A 7 -21.13 -2.80 19.49
N ARG A 8 -22.22 -3.38 19.99
CA ARG A 8 -23.56 -2.82 19.95
C ARG A 8 -23.68 -1.53 20.78
N ASP A 9 -23.15 -1.53 21.99
CA ASP A 9 -23.26 -0.38 22.90
C ASP A 9 -22.45 0.81 22.37
N LEU A 10 -21.30 0.52 21.75
CA LEU A 10 -20.43 1.52 21.10
C LEU A 10 -21.10 2.13 19.86
N LEU A 11 -21.77 1.32 19.04
CA LEU A 11 -22.52 1.83 17.89
C LEU A 11 -23.75 2.64 18.33
N ALA A 12 -24.43 2.23 19.40
CA ALA A 12 -25.57 2.97 19.95
C ALA A 12 -25.15 4.33 20.48
N GLU A 13 -24.01 4.40 21.19
CA GLU A 13 -23.43 5.66 21.65
C GLU A 13 -22.97 6.57 20.50
N ALA A 14 -22.38 5.99 19.46
CA ALA A 14 -22.03 6.75 18.26
C ALA A 14 -23.29 7.28 17.57
N GLN A 15 -24.33 6.45 17.39
CA GLN A 15 -25.58 6.85 16.74
C GLN A 15 -26.34 7.94 17.51
N SER A 16 -26.31 7.94 18.84
CA SER A 16 -26.99 8.96 19.64
C SER A 16 -26.31 10.33 19.59
N LYS A 17 -25.03 10.38 19.23
CA LYS A 17 -24.20 11.59 19.20
C LYS A 17 -23.85 12.08 17.78
N ILE A 18 -24.21 11.33 16.73
CA ILE A 18 -24.00 11.75 15.34
C ILE A 18 -25.16 12.65 14.91
N ASP A 19 -24.84 13.87 14.50
CA ASP A 19 -25.82 14.81 13.95
C ASP A 19 -26.42 14.31 12.63
N ALA A 20 -27.74 14.42 12.48
CA ALA A 20 -28.47 14.02 11.28
C ALA A 20 -27.99 14.76 10.01
N ASP A 21 -27.39 15.94 10.16
CA ASP A 21 -26.87 16.77 9.06
C ASP A 21 -25.66 16.16 8.33
N LEU A 22 -24.95 15.24 8.99
CA LEU A 22 -23.87 14.45 8.37
C LEU A 22 -24.41 13.40 7.40
N GLY A 23 -25.72 13.16 7.39
CA GLY A 23 -26.39 12.08 6.67
C GLY A 23 -26.26 10.77 7.43
N ILE A 24 -27.31 9.94 7.38
CA ILE A 24 -27.33 8.64 8.05
C ILE A 24 -26.37 7.69 7.30
N PRO A 25 -25.25 7.27 7.91
CA PRO A 25 -24.30 6.42 7.21
C PRO A 25 -24.86 5.00 7.04
N ILE A 26 -24.67 4.43 5.85
CA ILE A 26 -25.00 3.03 5.59
C ILE A 26 -23.89 2.17 6.20
N GLN A 27 -24.25 1.32 7.16
CA GLN A 27 -23.31 0.38 7.78
C GLN A 27 -23.16 -0.87 6.90
N ARG A 28 -21.92 -1.17 6.49
CA ARG A 28 -21.54 -2.43 5.84
C ARG A 28 -20.55 -3.18 6.73
N THR A 29 -20.49 -4.50 6.61
CA THR A 29 -19.44 -5.30 7.27
C THR A 29 -18.36 -5.62 6.24
N SER A 30 -17.10 -5.35 6.59
CA SER A 30 -15.95 -5.71 5.77
C SER A 30 -15.73 -7.22 5.78
N LEU A 31 -14.92 -7.73 4.85
CA LEU A 31 -14.49 -9.13 4.86
C LEU A 31 -13.75 -9.52 6.16
N THR A 32 -13.13 -8.56 6.85
CA THR A 32 -12.43 -8.78 8.12
C THR A 32 -13.35 -8.68 9.34
N GLY A 33 -14.64 -8.40 9.15
CA GLY A 33 -15.61 -8.20 10.24
C GLY A 33 -15.68 -6.78 10.78
N ALA A 34 -14.84 -5.86 10.32
CA ALA A 34 -14.91 -4.44 10.68
C ALA A 34 -16.18 -3.79 10.12
N LYS A 35 -16.78 -2.84 10.83
CA LYS A 35 -17.90 -2.06 10.28
C LYS A 35 -17.38 -0.88 9.49
N ILE A 36 -17.91 -0.73 8.27
CA ILE A 36 -17.63 0.36 7.35
C ILE A 36 -18.87 1.24 7.33
N LEU A 37 -18.73 2.49 7.73
CA LEU A 37 -19.77 3.51 7.65
C LEU A 37 -19.61 4.27 6.34
N VAL A 38 -20.61 4.17 5.46
CA VAL A 38 -20.59 4.81 4.14
C VAL A 38 -21.59 5.96 4.12
N VAL A 39 -21.09 7.18 3.96
CA VAL A 39 -21.94 8.38 3.77
C VAL A 39 -22.30 8.52 2.29
N ALA A 40 -23.59 8.56 1.99
CA ALA A 40 -24.11 8.87 0.65
C ALA A 40 -24.51 10.35 0.57
N GLY A 41 -24.44 10.96 -0.62
CA GLY A 41 -24.84 12.36 -0.85
C GLY A 41 -23.78 13.23 -1.54
N TYR A 42 -23.99 14.55 -1.53
CA TYR A 42 -23.01 15.55 -2.00
C TYR A 42 -21.96 15.80 -0.90
N GLU A 43 -20.77 16.29 -1.28
CA GLU A 43 -19.64 16.57 -0.35
C GLU A 43 -19.20 15.37 0.49
N LYS A 44 -19.22 14.17 -0.10
CA LYS A 44 -18.91 12.90 0.59
C LYS A 44 -17.56 12.93 1.30
N GLU A 45 -16.54 13.56 0.73
CA GLU A 45 -15.21 13.58 1.34
C GLU A 45 -15.19 14.37 2.64
N VAL A 46 -15.71 15.61 2.62
CA VAL A 46 -15.79 16.50 3.79
C VAL A 46 -16.64 15.90 4.90
N LYS A 47 -17.81 15.33 4.55
CA LYS A 47 -18.70 14.70 5.54
C LYS A 47 -18.11 13.43 6.14
N VAL A 48 -17.38 12.64 5.36
CA VAL A 48 -16.70 11.42 5.87
C VAL A 48 -15.54 11.78 6.78
N ASP A 49 -14.78 12.85 6.47
CA ASP A 49 -13.71 13.35 7.33
C ASP A 49 -14.27 13.85 8.67
N LEU A 50 -15.32 14.69 8.63
CA LEU A 50 -15.98 15.21 9.83
C LEU A 50 -16.60 14.09 10.68
N LEU A 51 -17.21 13.08 10.05
CA LEU A 51 -17.72 11.89 10.74
C LEU A 51 -16.59 11.11 11.42
N ALA A 52 -15.44 10.94 10.75
CA ALA A 52 -14.29 10.25 11.32
C ALA A 52 -13.70 11.00 12.53
N GLU A 53 -13.67 12.32 12.49
CA GLU A 53 -13.23 13.15 13.62
C GLU A 53 -14.17 13.03 14.82
N LYS A 54 -15.49 13.23 14.63
CA LYS A 54 -16.47 13.06 15.72
C LYS A 54 -16.43 11.65 16.32
N LEU A 55 -16.29 10.62 15.49
CA LEU A 55 -16.16 9.24 15.98
C LEU A 55 -14.90 9.03 16.81
N ARG A 56 -13.79 9.73 16.55
CA ARG A 56 -12.58 9.68 17.38
C ARG A 56 -12.76 10.39 18.72
N GLU A 57 -13.56 11.46 18.75
CA GLU A 57 -13.87 12.19 19.99
C GLU A 57 -14.81 11.40 20.90
N ILE A 58 -15.84 10.78 20.30
CA ILE A 58 -16.89 10.06 21.03
C ILE A 58 -16.38 8.71 21.54
N LEU A 59 -15.58 7.99 20.75
CA LEU A 59 -15.20 6.62 21.05
C LEU A 59 -13.86 6.55 21.81
N PRO A 60 -13.78 5.71 22.87
CA PRO A 60 -12.55 5.56 23.63
C PRO A 60 -11.43 4.96 22.76
N THR A 61 -10.35 5.72 22.57
CA THR A 61 -9.19 5.37 21.71
C THR A 61 -8.51 4.05 22.10
N ARG A 62 -8.66 3.63 23.36
CA ARG A 62 -8.03 2.41 23.90
C ARG A 62 -8.61 1.10 23.36
N ARG A 63 -9.79 1.10 22.72
CA ARG A 63 -10.46 -0.14 22.26
C ARG A 63 -10.92 -0.12 20.80
N ILE A 64 -11.00 1.04 20.16
CA ILE A 64 -11.52 1.18 18.80
C ILE A 64 -10.60 2.09 17.98
N THR A 65 -10.24 1.63 16.79
CA THR A 65 -9.49 2.44 15.82
C THR A 65 -10.42 2.92 14.72
N VAL A 66 -10.66 4.23 14.69
CA VAL A 66 -11.41 4.88 13.61
C VAL A 66 -10.41 5.26 12.49
N THR A 67 -10.49 4.54 11.38
CA THR A 67 -9.69 4.81 10.17
C THR A 67 -10.59 5.20 9.02
N ARG A 68 -10.17 6.19 8.21
CA ARG A 68 -10.83 6.52 6.94
C ARG A 68 -10.33 5.57 5.85
N PRO A 69 -11.14 4.60 5.39
CA PRO A 69 -10.70 3.66 4.37
C PRO A 69 -10.72 4.36 3.00
N ALA A 70 -9.54 4.75 2.51
CA ALA A 70 -9.39 5.27 1.15
C ALA A 70 -9.07 4.13 0.18
N VAL A 71 -9.61 4.20 -1.03
CA VAL A 71 -9.22 3.27 -2.09
C VAL A 71 -7.79 3.61 -2.51
N THR A 72 -6.87 2.69 -2.26
CA THR A 72 -5.44 2.86 -2.53
C THR A 72 -5.00 2.01 -3.70
N ALA A 73 -4.02 2.50 -4.45
CA ALA A 73 -3.29 1.74 -5.46
C ALA A 73 -1.87 1.45 -4.96
N ALA A 74 -1.30 0.35 -5.44
CA ALA A 74 0.08 0.00 -5.19
C ALA A 74 0.94 0.37 -6.40
N ILE A 75 2.06 1.04 -6.16
CA ILE A 75 3.01 1.47 -7.19
C ILE A 75 4.39 0.95 -6.81
N ARG A 76 5.12 0.41 -7.78
CA ARG A 76 6.53 0.06 -7.63
C ARG A 76 7.39 1.16 -8.22
N ILE A 77 8.34 1.65 -7.43
CA ILE A 77 9.34 2.61 -7.88
C ILE A 77 10.70 1.92 -7.83
N SER A 78 11.51 2.08 -8.87
CA SER A 78 12.80 1.42 -9.02
C SER A 78 13.84 2.38 -9.59
N GLY A 79 15.10 2.20 -9.21
CA GLY A 79 16.19 3.05 -9.67
C GLY A 79 16.64 4.08 -8.64
N PHE A 80 16.40 3.84 -7.35
CA PHE A 80 16.97 4.66 -6.28
C PHE A 80 18.47 4.40 -6.14
N ASP A 81 19.25 5.45 -6.04
CA ASP A 81 20.63 5.38 -5.56
C ASP A 81 20.67 5.15 -4.03
N ASP A 82 21.84 4.78 -3.52
CA ASP A 82 22.04 4.40 -2.13
C ASP A 82 21.86 5.57 -1.12
N SER A 83 21.79 6.82 -1.59
CA SER A 83 21.62 7.99 -0.73
C SER A 83 20.16 8.35 -0.44
N VAL A 84 19.21 7.82 -1.22
CA VAL A 84 17.79 8.20 -1.08
C VAL A 84 17.17 7.57 0.16
N SER A 85 16.68 8.43 1.06
CA SER A 85 15.95 8.03 2.25
C SER A 85 14.46 7.78 1.95
N ARG A 86 13.77 7.06 2.86
CA ARG A 86 12.32 6.84 2.74
C ARG A 86 11.56 8.15 2.84
N GLU A 87 12.01 9.04 3.71
CA GLU A 87 11.41 10.31 4.04
C GLU A 87 11.49 11.27 2.84
N GLU A 88 12.64 11.33 2.18
CA GLU A 88 12.83 12.10 0.94
C GLU A 88 11.93 11.59 -0.18
N ALA A 89 11.87 10.27 -0.38
CA ALA A 89 10.96 9.68 -1.35
C ALA A 89 9.49 9.97 -1.01
N ALA A 90 9.12 9.99 0.27
CA ALA A 90 7.77 10.30 0.73
C ALA A 90 7.38 11.75 0.43
N ALA A 91 8.26 12.70 0.73
CA ALA A 91 8.02 14.11 0.47
C ALA A 91 7.82 14.40 -1.02
N GLU A 92 8.69 13.86 -1.88
CA GLU A 92 8.58 14.08 -3.33
C GLU A 92 7.33 13.41 -3.93
N LEU A 93 6.99 12.20 -3.48
CA LEU A 93 5.78 11.52 -3.95
C LEU A 93 4.50 12.21 -3.47
N ALA A 94 4.49 12.72 -2.24
CA ALA A 94 3.39 13.52 -1.70
C ALA A 94 3.19 14.80 -2.53
N LYS A 95 4.28 15.49 -2.87
CA LYS A 95 4.29 16.69 -3.71
C LYS A 95 3.75 16.42 -5.12
N VAL A 96 4.27 15.39 -5.80
CA VAL A 96 3.85 15.03 -7.17
C VAL A 96 2.43 14.46 -7.20
N GLY A 97 2.06 13.69 -6.17
CA GLY A 97 0.75 13.10 -6.02
C GLY A 97 -0.32 14.07 -5.53
N GLU A 98 0.06 15.28 -5.10
CA GLU A 98 -0.80 16.24 -4.38
C GLU A 98 -1.58 15.55 -3.25
N CYS A 99 -0.89 14.74 -2.45
CA CYS A 99 -1.47 14.04 -1.31
C CYS A 99 -0.64 14.25 -0.06
N SER A 100 -1.25 14.08 1.11
CA SER A 100 -0.50 14.13 2.37
C SER A 100 0.51 12.98 2.46
N VAL A 101 1.60 13.21 3.18
CA VAL A 101 2.62 12.18 3.45
C VAL A 101 2.00 10.99 4.18
N ASP A 102 1.07 11.24 5.11
CA ASP A 102 0.36 10.20 5.87
C ASP A 102 -0.54 9.30 5.01
N ALA A 103 -1.06 9.83 3.90
CA ALA A 103 -1.83 9.06 2.95
C ALA A 103 -0.95 8.11 2.12
N THR A 104 0.38 8.30 2.15
CA THR A 104 1.36 7.58 1.33
C THR A 104 2.16 6.61 2.19
N LYS A 105 1.82 5.32 2.13
CA LYS A 105 2.57 4.27 2.84
C LYS A 105 3.72 3.76 1.99
N ILE A 106 4.93 4.12 2.38
CA ILE A 106 6.16 3.69 1.71
C ILE A 106 6.78 2.52 2.48
N GLY A 107 7.06 1.43 1.76
CA GLY A 107 7.77 0.28 2.31
C GLY A 107 9.26 0.56 2.54
N GLU A 108 9.98 -0.47 2.97
CA GLU A 108 11.44 -0.43 2.97
C GLU A 108 11.98 -0.35 1.54
N ILE A 109 12.99 0.51 1.34
CA ILE A 109 13.79 0.50 0.13
C ILE A 109 14.66 -0.75 0.19
N LYS A 110 14.47 -1.64 -0.78
CA LYS A 110 15.20 -2.91 -0.88
C LYS A 110 16.03 -2.90 -2.16
N PRO A 111 17.16 -3.61 -2.20
CA PRO A 111 17.91 -3.77 -3.44
C PRO A 111 17.06 -4.47 -4.49
N GLY A 112 17.01 -3.90 -5.69
CA GLY A 112 16.32 -4.44 -6.85
C GLY A 112 17.27 -5.13 -7.84
N PRO A 113 16.74 -5.59 -8.99
CA PRO A 113 17.56 -6.10 -10.08
C PRO A 113 18.55 -5.03 -10.55
N GLY A 114 19.85 -5.30 -10.45
CA GLY A 114 20.91 -4.35 -10.80
C GLY A 114 21.45 -3.50 -9.64
N ARG A 115 21.25 -3.90 -8.38
CA ARG A 115 21.71 -3.23 -7.14
C ARG A 115 21.13 -1.84 -6.84
N MET A 116 20.39 -1.23 -7.76
CA MET A 116 19.61 -0.02 -7.47
C MET A 116 18.45 -0.34 -6.51
N GLY A 117 18.13 0.60 -5.64
CA GLY A 117 17.00 0.49 -4.72
C GLY A 117 15.65 0.46 -5.44
N GLN A 118 14.72 -0.28 -4.84
CA GLN A 118 13.32 -0.36 -5.24
C GLN A 118 12.43 -0.28 -4.00
N VAL A 119 11.25 0.31 -4.15
CA VAL A 119 10.27 0.41 -3.06
C VAL A 119 8.85 0.19 -3.57
N LEU A 120 8.03 -0.37 -2.70
CA LEU A 120 6.59 -0.48 -2.90
C LEU A 120 5.91 0.66 -2.14
N VAL A 121 5.10 1.43 -2.84
CA VAL A 121 4.32 2.54 -2.30
C VAL A 121 2.84 2.23 -2.42
N ARG A 122 2.07 2.51 -1.37
CA ARG A 122 0.60 2.55 -1.42
C ARG A 122 0.14 3.97 -1.20
N CYS A 123 -0.61 4.52 -2.15
CA CYS A 123 -1.18 5.86 -2.06
C CYS A 123 -2.61 5.88 -2.63
N PRO A 124 -3.40 6.94 -2.40
CA PRO A 124 -4.73 7.08 -3.00
C PRO A 124 -4.67 6.97 -4.53
N ILE A 125 -5.73 6.42 -5.15
CA ILE A 125 -5.77 6.24 -6.61
C ILE A 125 -5.55 7.55 -7.37
N ALA A 126 -6.07 8.68 -6.86
CA ALA A 126 -5.88 9.99 -7.48
C ALA A 126 -4.39 10.38 -7.55
N ALA A 127 -3.67 10.25 -6.44
CA ALA A 127 -2.23 10.49 -6.37
C ALA A 127 -1.45 9.52 -7.26
N ALA A 128 -1.82 8.23 -7.24
CA ALA A 128 -1.17 7.21 -8.05
C ALA A 128 -1.22 7.51 -9.56
N LYS A 129 -2.36 7.99 -10.05
CA LYS A 129 -2.53 8.39 -11.45
C LYS A 129 -1.59 9.54 -11.82
N LYS A 130 -1.47 10.56 -10.97
CA LYS A 130 -0.57 11.70 -11.19
C LYS A 130 0.88 11.25 -11.22
N ILE A 131 1.31 10.45 -10.24
CA ILE A 131 2.68 9.95 -10.14
C ILE A 131 3.06 9.09 -11.36
N VAL A 132 2.15 8.23 -11.85
CA VAL A 132 2.40 7.36 -13.02
C VAL A 132 2.39 8.15 -14.33
N ALA A 133 1.66 9.27 -14.40
CA ALA A 133 1.67 10.14 -15.58
C ALA A 133 3.02 10.86 -15.78
N VAL A 134 3.84 10.98 -14.72
CA VAL A 134 5.17 11.57 -14.82
C VAL A 134 6.12 10.59 -15.51
N THR A 135 6.61 10.99 -16.70
CA THR A 135 7.52 10.17 -17.52
C THR A 135 8.93 10.04 -16.94
N LYS A 136 9.41 11.08 -16.24
CA LYS A 136 10.73 11.12 -15.58
C LYS A 136 10.58 11.69 -14.18
N LEU A 137 10.38 10.81 -13.20
CA LEU A 137 10.33 11.22 -11.80
C LEU A 137 11.77 11.30 -11.26
N ARG A 138 12.12 12.42 -10.64
CA ARG A 138 13.41 12.61 -9.99
C ARG A 138 13.21 12.62 -8.48
N ILE A 139 13.99 11.82 -7.77
CA ILE A 139 14.04 11.81 -6.30
C ILE A 139 15.53 11.88 -5.95
N GLY A 140 15.93 12.95 -5.26
CA GLY A 140 17.34 13.29 -5.07
C GLY A 140 18.10 13.41 -6.39
N TRP A 141 19.15 12.61 -6.52
CA TRP A 141 20.01 12.55 -7.72
C TRP A 141 19.58 11.47 -8.71
N SER A 142 18.59 10.64 -8.35
CA SER A 142 18.12 9.52 -9.14
C SER A 142 16.94 9.85 -10.01
N VAL A 143 16.99 9.38 -11.27
CA VAL A 143 15.81 9.28 -12.13
C VAL A 143 15.19 7.91 -11.93
N VAL A 144 13.99 7.89 -11.34
CA VAL A 144 13.31 6.65 -10.96
C VAL A 144 12.26 6.25 -11.98
N ARG A 145 12.03 4.94 -12.09
CA ARG A 145 10.99 4.35 -12.92
C ARG A 145 9.81 3.93 -12.06
N VAL A 146 8.64 4.43 -12.42
CA VAL A 146 7.37 4.18 -11.73
C VAL A 146 6.55 3.15 -12.52
N ARG A 147 5.99 2.14 -11.83
CA ARG A 147 5.07 1.17 -12.41
C ARG A 147 3.85 0.97 -11.51
N LEU A 148 2.66 1.19 -12.06
CA LEU A 148 1.42 0.81 -11.38
C LEU A 148 1.35 -0.72 -11.27
N LEU A 149 0.99 -1.21 -10.09
CA LEU A 149 0.77 -2.64 -9.88
C LEU A 149 -0.72 -2.94 -9.93
N GLU A 150 -1.05 -4.06 -10.58
CA GLU A 150 -2.39 -4.60 -10.53
C GLU A 150 -2.79 -4.91 -9.09
N THR A 151 -4.08 -4.70 -8.79
CA THR A 151 -4.65 -5.07 -7.50
C THR A 151 -4.46 -6.57 -7.29
N ARG A 152 -3.59 -6.93 -6.35
CA ARG A 152 -3.39 -8.33 -5.99
C ARG A 152 -4.71 -8.87 -5.46
N ARG A 153 -5.25 -9.89 -6.13
CA ARG A 153 -6.45 -10.60 -5.66
C ARG A 153 -6.16 -11.15 -4.26
N LEU A 154 -7.16 -11.06 -3.38
CA LEU A 154 -7.06 -11.66 -2.05
C LEU A 154 -6.70 -13.12 -2.21
N GLN A 155 -5.70 -13.57 -1.45
CA GLN A 155 -5.17 -14.92 -1.52
C GLN A 155 -5.03 -15.45 -0.12
N ARG A 156 -5.69 -16.57 0.16
CA ARG A 156 -5.61 -17.19 1.47
C ARG A 156 -4.33 -18.03 1.56
N PHE A 157 -3.49 -17.72 2.54
CA PHE A 157 -2.26 -18.47 2.80
C PHE A 157 -2.50 -19.95 3.09
N ARG A 158 -3.57 -20.31 3.81
CA ARG A 158 -3.86 -21.70 4.17
C ARG A 158 -4.16 -22.60 2.96
N CYS A 159 -4.85 -22.14 1.93
CA CYS A 159 -5.29 -23.00 0.83
C CYS A 159 -4.77 -22.56 -0.55
N HIS A 160 -4.06 -21.43 -0.59
CA HIS A 160 -3.58 -20.73 -1.78
C HIS A 160 -4.65 -20.27 -2.78
N ALA A 161 -5.93 -20.56 -2.52
CA ALA A 161 -7.03 -20.09 -3.35
C ALA A 161 -7.28 -18.58 -3.20
N LEU A 162 -7.83 -18.01 -4.28
CA LEU A 162 -8.12 -16.59 -4.38
C LEU A 162 -9.52 -16.26 -3.85
N GLY A 163 -9.75 -15.00 -3.47
CA GLY A 163 -11.07 -14.42 -3.26
C GLY A 163 -11.65 -14.50 -1.84
N HIS A 164 -10.99 -15.14 -0.89
CA HIS A 164 -11.52 -15.27 0.48
C HIS A 164 -10.47 -15.05 1.58
N VAL A 165 -10.96 -14.86 2.80
CA VAL A 165 -10.17 -14.54 4.00
C VAL A 165 -10.22 -15.64 5.05
N GLY A 166 -9.43 -15.46 6.12
CA GLY A 166 -9.46 -16.16 7.42
C GLY A 166 -10.72 -16.97 7.72
N ALA A 167 -11.76 -16.21 8.06
CA ALA A 167 -13.02 -16.71 8.57
C ALA A 167 -13.94 -17.37 7.52
N LEU A 168 -13.68 -17.15 6.22
CA LEU A 168 -14.55 -17.57 5.11
C LEU A 168 -13.85 -18.60 4.21
N CYS A 169 -12.90 -19.37 4.76
CA CYS A 169 -12.20 -20.38 3.98
C CYS A 169 -13.05 -21.64 3.85
N PRO A 170 -13.48 -22.02 2.63
CA PRO A 170 -14.24 -23.25 2.42
C PRO A 170 -13.34 -24.49 2.42
N SER A 171 -12.03 -24.33 2.27
CA SER A 171 -11.07 -25.43 2.18
C SER A 171 -10.70 -25.97 3.56
N SER A 172 -10.82 -27.29 3.71
CA SER A 172 -10.27 -28.04 4.86
C SER A 172 -8.75 -28.25 4.75
N VAL A 173 -8.22 -28.23 3.53
CA VAL A 173 -6.79 -28.48 3.23
C VAL A 173 -5.93 -27.30 3.67
N ASP A 174 -4.82 -27.62 4.32
CA ASP A 174 -3.76 -26.67 4.72
C ASP A 174 -2.50 -26.89 3.87
N ARG A 175 -2.12 -25.85 3.14
CA ARG A 175 -0.97 -25.70 2.25
C ARG A 175 -0.07 -24.55 2.71
N SER A 176 -0.24 -24.08 3.96
CA SER A 176 0.56 -22.99 4.52
C SER A 176 2.07 -23.28 4.53
N HIS A 177 2.44 -24.55 4.54
CA HIS A 177 3.84 -24.99 4.48
C HIS A 177 4.36 -25.18 3.05
N ASP A 178 3.51 -25.02 2.02
CA ASP A 178 3.89 -25.24 0.63
C ASP A 178 4.39 -23.95 -0.05
N CYS A 179 5.32 -24.11 -0.99
CA CYS A 179 5.72 -23.00 -1.85
C CYS A 179 4.58 -22.62 -2.79
N TYR A 180 4.29 -21.31 -2.87
CA TYR A 180 3.30 -20.78 -3.79
C TYR A 180 3.72 -21.02 -5.26
N GLY A 181 3.20 -22.10 -5.87
CA GLY A 181 3.52 -22.50 -7.25
C GLY A 181 3.77 -23.98 -7.49
N ALA A 182 3.78 -24.83 -6.45
CA ALA A 182 4.08 -26.25 -6.58
C ALA A 182 3.07 -27.07 -7.41
N ASP A 183 1.84 -26.57 -7.57
CA ASP A 183 0.73 -27.35 -8.15
C ASP A 183 0.38 -26.99 -9.61
N ARG A 184 1.20 -26.21 -10.30
CA ARG A 184 0.95 -25.86 -11.71
C ARG A 184 1.56 -26.93 -12.63
N PRO A 185 0.80 -27.54 -13.57
CA PRO A 185 1.37 -28.43 -14.58
C PRO A 185 2.48 -27.70 -15.34
N ALA A 186 3.54 -28.44 -15.68
CA ALA A 186 4.85 -27.98 -16.13
C ALA A 186 4.88 -27.34 -17.54
N THR A 187 4.01 -26.36 -17.82
CA THR A 187 4.11 -25.46 -18.98
C THR A 187 4.43 -24.02 -18.60
N TRP A 188 4.74 -23.77 -17.32
CA TRP A 188 5.29 -22.50 -16.87
C TRP A 188 6.80 -22.64 -16.62
N HIS A 189 7.63 -22.02 -17.46
CA HIS A 189 9.07 -21.92 -17.24
C HIS A 189 9.43 -20.59 -16.56
N PRO A 190 9.72 -20.56 -15.24
CA PRO A 190 10.50 -19.50 -14.63
C PRO A 190 11.96 -19.99 -14.52
N GLY A 191 12.75 -19.85 -15.60
CA GLY A 191 14.17 -20.25 -15.52
C GLY A 191 14.81 -20.69 -16.83
N ALA A 192 14.70 -19.90 -17.90
CA ALA A 192 15.67 -20.00 -18.98
C ALA A 192 16.95 -19.25 -18.57
N ARG A 193 18.05 -19.99 -18.53
CA ARG A 193 19.42 -19.59 -18.18
C ARG A 193 19.80 -18.19 -18.66
N TRP A 194 20.30 -17.38 -17.73
CA TRP A 194 21.10 -16.19 -18.04
C TRP A 194 22.43 -16.62 -18.65
N HIS A 195 22.49 -16.78 -19.96
CA HIS A 195 23.78 -16.74 -20.64
C HIS A 195 24.33 -15.32 -20.57
N ARG A 196 25.50 -15.21 -19.97
CA ARG A 196 26.30 -13.99 -19.83
C ARG A 196 26.70 -13.53 -21.24
N ALA A 197 25.97 -12.56 -21.81
CA ALA A 197 26.45 -11.85 -22.98
C ALA A 197 27.64 -10.98 -22.56
N ALA A 198 28.74 -11.05 -23.32
CA ALA A 198 29.93 -10.23 -23.14
C ALA A 198 29.60 -8.73 -23.28
N PRO A 199 30.31 -7.83 -22.59
CA PRO A 199 30.00 -6.41 -22.62
C PRO A 199 30.34 -5.81 -23.99
N SER A 200 29.37 -5.15 -24.61
CA SER A 200 29.58 -4.25 -25.74
C SER A 200 30.29 -2.97 -25.29
N ALA A 201 31.12 -2.42 -26.18
CA ALA A 201 31.96 -1.24 -25.99
C ALA A 201 31.22 0.01 -25.47
N PRO A 202 31.88 0.90 -24.70
CA PRO A 202 31.26 2.11 -24.16
C PRO A 202 31.07 3.20 -25.24
N PRO A 203 29.96 3.96 -25.21
CA PRO A 203 29.79 5.18 -26.00
C PRO A 203 30.70 6.32 -25.48
N PRO A 204 30.98 7.36 -26.28
CA PRO A 204 31.97 8.37 -25.95
C PRO A 204 31.55 9.27 -24.77
N GLY A 205 32.53 9.46 -23.87
CA GLY A 205 32.74 10.55 -22.91
C GLY A 205 31.54 11.31 -22.36
N ASP A 206 31.03 10.86 -21.21
CA ASP A 206 30.32 11.71 -20.26
C ASP A 206 31.25 11.93 -19.05
N GLN A 207 31.47 13.17 -18.63
CA GLN A 207 32.38 13.46 -17.52
C GLN A 207 31.76 12.96 -16.21
N ARG A 208 32.26 11.84 -15.69
CA ARG A 208 31.77 11.22 -14.47
C ARG A 208 32.72 11.49 -13.31
N THR A 209 32.22 12.15 -12.28
CA THR A 209 32.88 12.18 -10.98
C THR A 209 32.49 10.92 -10.21
N THR A 210 33.48 10.09 -9.85
CA THR A 210 33.24 8.87 -9.06
C THR A 210 33.57 9.09 -7.59
N LEU A 211 32.61 8.87 -6.70
CA LEU A 211 32.86 8.77 -5.26
C LEU A 211 33.31 7.34 -4.93
N ARG A 212 34.51 7.18 -4.35
CA ARG A 212 34.97 5.89 -3.79
C ARG A 212 34.93 5.99 -2.28
N GLY A 213 34.11 5.16 -1.62
CA GLY A 213 34.13 5.02 -0.17
C GLY A 213 35.42 4.36 0.31
N ALA A 214 36.01 4.89 1.38
CA ALA A 214 37.17 4.29 2.03
C ALA A 214 36.79 2.94 2.66
N ARG A 215 37.63 1.92 2.49
CA ARG A 215 37.49 0.67 3.25
C ARG A 215 37.80 0.95 4.72
N PRO A 216 37.00 0.45 5.68
CA PRO A 216 37.42 0.46 7.08
C PRO A 216 38.66 -0.43 7.23
N VAL A 217 39.65 0.08 7.99
CA VAL A 217 40.91 -0.59 8.34
C VAL A 217 40.65 -1.69 9.36
#